data_AF-A0A7V6ILZ0-F1
#
_entry.id   AF-A0A7V6ILZ0-F1
#
_cell.length_a   1.000
_cell.length_b   1.000
_cell.length_c   1.000
_cell.angle_alpha   90.00
_cell.angle_beta   90.00
_cell.angle_gamma   90.00
#
_symmetry.space_group_name_H-M   'P 1'
#
loop_
_entity.id
_entity.type
_entity.pdbx_description
1 polymer ?
#
loop_
_entity_poly.entity_id
_entity_poly.type
_entity_poly.pdbx_seq_one_letter_code
_entity_poly.pdbx_strand_id
1 'polypeptide(L)'
;MKTWRYFYHPDLSIWFSVDPLSDKYPNLTPYAYCANNPVRFVDPDGKIIHNTKGNIVYATNGDRGIFEHPSGSKATLEIGYVFADDGTPVQVFKNIDGEAGWNTNCHGTTFTDGQYWLNNAQVPTLLDGYKKIKIEKAKVGDKIVYHGESNSEHSMTITKTDGTMKGTEVYGQGGLEVENHIDKTNEAWSKPQNSTVVRKENPDKVATDKEIKKLKRSIHNE
;
A
#
# COMPACT_ATOMS: atom_id res chain seq x y z
N MET A 1 -2.59 5.16 38.54
CA MET A 1 -3.14 5.91 37.39
C MET A 1 -2.01 6.17 36.41
N LYS A 2 -2.09 5.67 35.17
CA LYS A 2 -1.13 5.99 34.10
C LYS A 2 -1.85 6.86 33.08
N THR A 3 -1.52 8.15 33.06
CA THR A 3 -1.95 9.09 32.03
C THR A 3 -0.96 9.04 30.88
N TRP A 4 -1.36 8.47 29.74
CA TRP A 4 -0.60 8.60 28.50
C TRP A 4 -1.10 9.85 27.79
N ARG A 5 -0.28 10.90 27.79
CA ARG A 5 -0.55 12.14 27.05
C ARG A 5 0.61 12.38 26.10
N TYR A 6 0.53 11.74 24.94
CA TYR A 6 1.37 12.03 23.78
C TYR A 6 0.63 13.06 22.94
N PHE A 7 1.21 14.26 22.78
CA PHE A 7 0.63 15.31 21.96
C PHE A 7 1.44 15.44 20.68
N TYR A 8 0.79 15.28 19.54
CA TYR A 8 1.36 15.52 18.22
C TYR A 8 1.10 16.98 17.81
N HIS A 9 2.13 17.65 17.28
CA HIS A 9 1.96 19.00 16.73
C HIS A 9 1.89 18.93 15.20
N PRO A 10 0.70 19.07 14.59
CA PRO A 10 0.54 18.89 13.15
C PRO A 10 1.37 19.89 12.34
N ASP A 11 1.44 21.16 12.75
CA ASP A 11 2.16 22.19 11.97
C ASP A 11 3.68 22.00 11.99
N LEU A 12 4.20 21.31 13.01
CA LEU A 12 5.64 21.04 13.16
C LEU A 12 5.99 19.61 12.77
N SER A 13 4.99 18.74 12.58
CA SER A 13 5.15 17.34 12.25
C SER A 13 6.10 16.58 13.20
N ILE A 14 6.01 16.87 14.50
CA ILE A 14 6.80 16.21 15.55
C ILE A 14 5.93 15.81 16.74
N TRP A 15 6.43 14.88 17.56
CA TRP A 15 5.88 14.62 18.88
C TRP A 15 6.35 15.68 19.89
N PHE A 16 5.47 16.09 20.81
CA PHE A 16 5.85 16.97 21.92
C PHE A 16 6.44 16.24 23.13
N SER A 17 6.50 14.92 23.07
CA SER A 17 7.07 14.06 24.10
C SER A 17 7.99 13.03 23.46
N VAL A 18 9.05 12.66 24.16
CA VAL A 18 10.02 11.65 23.72
C VAL A 18 9.33 10.30 23.46
N ASP A 19 9.63 9.69 22.33
CA ASP A 19 9.23 8.32 21.99
C ASP A 19 9.82 7.33 23.03
N PRO A 20 8.99 6.52 23.73
CA PRO A 20 9.46 5.50 24.67
C PRO A 20 10.37 4.43 24.05
N LEU A 21 10.44 4.33 22.72
CA LEU A 21 11.30 3.42 21.97
C LEU A 21 12.55 4.11 21.38
N SER A 22 12.82 5.36 21.74
CA SER A 22 13.97 6.13 21.23
C SER A 22 15.29 5.39 21.34
N ASP A 23 15.48 4.64 22.42
CA ASP A 23 16.73 3.88 22.69
C ASP A 23 16.98 2.77 21.66
N LYS A 24 15.94 2.29 20.97
CA LYS A 24 16.07 1.28 19.91
C LYS A 24 16.46 1.87 18.56
N TYR A 25 16.32 3.19 18.40
CA TYR A 25 16.49 3.89 17.13
C TYR A 25 17.36 5.14 17.31
N PRO A 26 18.64 4.98 17.69
CA PRO A 26 19.53 6.09 18.03
C PRO A 26 19.84 7.02 16.83
N ASN A 27 19.58 6.54 15.62
CA ASN A 27 19.71 7.29 14.37
C ASN A 27 18.49 8.16 14.03
N LEU A 28 17.40 8.05 14.79
CA LEU A 28 16.21 8.89 14.66
C LEU A 28 16.10 9.83 15.86
N THR A 29 15.64 11.05 15.61
CA THR A 29 15.34 11.95 16.73
C THR A 29 14.20 11.36 17.57
N PRO A 30 14.25 11.44 18.91
CA PRO A 30 13.19 10.96 19.80
C PRO A 30 11.83 11.64 19.59
N TYR A 31 11.80 12.70 18.78
CA TYR A 31 10.60 13.45 18.43
C TYR A 31 10.12 13.19 16.99
N ALA A 32 10.79 12.28 16.26
CA ALA A 32 10.50 12.00 14.86
C ALA A 32 9.09 11.43 14.72
N TYR A 33 8.23 12.15 14.01
CA TYR A 33 6.98 11.59 13.53
C TYR A 33 7.28 10.76 12.28
N CYS A 34 6.85 9.49 12.28
CA CYS A 34 6.98 8.62 11.10
C CYS A 34 8.41 8.59 10.53
N ALA A 35 9.45 8.51 11.39
CA ALA A 35 10.86 8.53 10.98
C ALA A 35 11.23 9.68 10.00
N ASN A 36 10.57 10.84 10.14
CA ASN A 36 10.70 12.01 9.25
C ASN A 36 10.31 11.74 7.79
N ASN A 37 9.58 10.67 7.51
CA ASN A 37 9.01 10.39 6.20
C ASN A 37 7.51 10.01 6.36
N PRO A 38 6.67 10.98 6.71
CA PRO A 38 5.24 10.77 6.95
C PRO A 38 4.47 10.40 5.68
N VAL A 39 5.07 10.56 4.49
CA VAL A 39 4.48 10.08 3.24
C VAL A 39 4.66 8.57 3.09
N ARG A 40 5.78 8.02 3.57
CA ARG A 40 6.11 6.59 3.50
C ARG A 40 5.58 5.79 4.70
N PHE A 41 5.49 6.41 5.88
CA PHE A 41 5.20 5.70 7.13
C PHE A 41 3.90 6.16 7.81
N VAL A 42 3.14 7.08 7.20
CA VAL A 42 1.70 7.18 7.45
C VAL A 42 1.05 6.39 6.32
N ASP A 43 0.59 5.18 6.62
CA ASP A 43 -0.36 4.46 5.77
C ASP A 43 -1.74 4.54 6.44
N PRO A 44 -2.58 5.53 6.08
CA PRO A 44 -3.91 5.63 6.66
C PRO A 44 -4.97 4.81 5.91
N ASP A 45 -4.63 4.13 4.81
CA ASP A 45 -5.63 3.64 3.86
C ASP A 45 -5.41 2.19 3.36
N GLY A 46 -4.41 1.43 3.82
CA GLY A 46 -3.98 0.13 3.29
C GLY A 46 -4.77 -1.10 3.77
N LYS A 47 -5.77 -1.55 3.00
CA LYS A 47 -6.70 -2.68 3.29
C LYS A 47 -6.15 -4.08 3.59
N ILE A 48 -4.87 -4.23 3.76
CA ILE A 48 -4.27 -5.51 4.06
C ILE A 48 -4.13 -5.66 5.56
N ILE A 49 -4.52 -6.83 6.07
CA ILE A 49 -4.37 -7.14 7.48
C ILE A 49 -2.88 -7.05 7.85
N HIS A 50 -2.59 -6.26 8.87
CA HIS A 50 -1.28 -6.14 9.48
C HIS A 50 -1.20 -6.97 10.76
N ASN A 51 -0.02 -7.44 11.10
CA ASN A 51 0.23 -7.99 12.43
C ASN A 51 0.46 -6.85 13.45
N THR A 52 0.57 -7.22 14.73
CA THR A 52 0.82 -6.26 15.83
C THR A 52 2.14 -5.50 15.74
N LYS A 53 3.02 -5.87 14.80
CA LYS A 53 4.30 -5.19 14.51
C LYS A 53 4.21 -4.28 13.27
N GLY A 54 3.04 -4.17 12.66
CA GLY A 54 2.81 -3.35 11.46
C GLY A 54 3.24 -4.02 10.14
N ASN A 55 3.56 -5.32 10.13
CA ASN A 55 3.91 -6.01 8.89
C ASN A 55 2.66 -6.63 8.25
N ILE A 56 2.57 -6.57 6.92
CA ILE A 56 1.55 -7.26 6.13
C ILE A 56 1.52 -8.75 6.49
N VAL A 57 0.33 -9.27 6.77
CA VAL A 57 0.11 -10.70 6.99
C VAL A 57 0.17 -11.42 5.64
N TYR A 58 1.32 -12.04 5.38
CA TYR A 58 1.59 -12.83 4.19
C TYR A 58 1.59 -14.34 4.49
N ALA A 59 1.01 -15.13 3.58
CA ALA A 59 0.97 -16.59 3.61
C ALA A 59 1.37 -17.17 2.25
N THR A 60 2.09 -18.29 2.24
CA THR A 60 2.49 -19.00 1.01
C THR A 60 2.66 -20.48 1.31
N ASN A 61 2.47 -21.32 0.29
CA ASN A 61 2.82 -22.74 0.31
C ASN A 61 4.26 -22.99 -0.17
N GLY A 62 5.01 -21.94 -0.52
CA GLY A 62 6.35 -22.02 -1.08
C GLY A 62 6.39 -22.25 -2.60
N ASP A 63 5.23 -22.17 -3.27
CA ASP A 63 5.14 -22.32 -4.71
C ASP A 63 5.89 -21.19 -5.41
N ARG A 64 6.80 -21.57 -6.31
CA ARG A 64 7.67 -20.63 -7.04
C ARG A 64 7.65 -20.90 -8.53
N GLY A 65 7.73 -19.83 -9.31
CA GLY A 65 7.81 -19.88 -10.76
C GLY A 65 8.85 -18.91 -11.30
N ILE A 66 9.40 -19.25 -12.47
CA ILE A 66 10.22 -18.33 -13.26
C ILE A 66 9.29 -17.54 -14.17
N PHE A 67 9.36 -16.22 -14.07
CA PHE A 67 8.62 -15.28 -14.89
C PHE A 67 9.59 -14.59 -15.83
N GLU A 68 9.23 -14.56 -17.12
CA GLU A 68 9.98 -13.87 -18.16
C GLU A 68 9.21 -12.62 -18.58
N HIS A 69 9.80 -11.47 -18.35
CA HIS A 69 9.23 -10.18 -18.76
C HIS A 69 9.43 -10.01 -20.27
N PRO A 70 8.54 -9.29 -20.99
CA PRO A 70 8.70 -9.05 -22.43
C PRO A 70 10.01 -8.37 -22.85
N SER A 71 10.71 -7.71 -21.92
CA SER A 71 12.07 -7.17 -22.16
C SER A 71 13.17 -8.26 -22.22
N GLY A 72 12.84 -9.51 -21.89
CA GLY A 72 13.78 -10.63 -21.76
C GLY A 72 14.36 -10.82 -20.36
N SER A 73 14.02 -9.97 -19.38
CA SER A 73 14.44 -10.17 -17.99
C SER A 73 13.69 -11.36 -17.36
N LYS A 74 14.34 -12.03 -16.41
CA LYS A 74 13.79 -13.18 -15.70
C LYS A 74 13.81 -12.93 -14.20
N ALA A 75 12.75 -13.37 -13.52
CA ALA A 75 12.68 -13.37 -12.08
C ALA A 75 12.04 -14.65 -11.54
N THR A 76 12.47 -15.06 -10.37
CA THR A 76 11.80 -16.07 -9.56
C THR A 76 10.78 -15.39 -8.68
N LEU A 77 9.50 -15.69 -8.88
CA LEU A 77 8.43 -15.18 -8.03
C LEU A 77 7.88 -16.31 -7.14
N GLU A 78 7.61 -15.98 -5.89
CA GLU A 78 6.87 -16.82 -4.95
C GLU A 78 5.40 -16.42 -4.98
N ILE A 79 4.53 -17.41 -5.22
CA ILE A 79 3.09 -17.25 -5.17
C ILE A 79 2.69 -17.30 -3.70
N GLY A 80 1.99 -16.27 -3.24
CA GLY A 80 1.42 -16.26 -1.90
C GLY A 80 0.16 -15.44 -1.86
N TYR A 81 -0.22 -15.06 -0.65
CA TYR A 81 -1.49 -14.40 -0.38
C TYR A 81 -1.31 -13.38 0.73
N VAL A 82 -1.97 -12.25 0.54
CA VAL A 82 -2.28 -11.28 1.59
C VAL A 82 -3.76 -11.41 1.93
N PHE A 83 -4.21 -10.77 3.01
CA PHE A 83 -5.61 -10.88 3.45
C PHE A 83 -6.24 -9.49 3.50
N ALA A 84 -7.40 -9.34 2.89
CA ALA A 84 -8.26 -8.17 3.10
C ALA A 84 -8.82 -8.18 4.54
N ASP A 85 -9.35 -7.04 5.03
CA ASP A 85 -9.85 -6.90 6.41
C ASP A 85 -10.88 -7.95 6.84
N ASP A 86 -11.72 -8.41 5.89
CA ASP A 86 -12.73 -9.45 6.08
C ASP A 86 -12.13 -10.87 6.16
N GLY A 87 -10.83 -10.99 5.92
CA GLY A 87 -10.08 -12.25 5.88
C GLY A 87 -10.04 -12.90 4.50
N THR A 88 -10.59 -12.28 3.46
CA THR A 88 -10.55 -12.80 2.10
C THR A 88 -9.09 -12.89 1.62
N PRO A 89 -8.62 -14.07 1.19
CA PRO A 89 -7.28 -14.22 0.65
C PRO A 89 -7.19 -13.58 -0.74
N VAL A 90 -6.17 -12.76 -0.93
CA VAL A 90 -5.84 -12.11 -2.21
C VAL A 90 -4.49 -12.63 -2.64
N GLN A 91 -4.44 -13.39 -3.74
CA GLN A 91 -3.19 -13.93 -4.26
C GLN A 91 -2.27 -12.79 -4.71
N VAL A 92 -1.00 -12.89 -4.35
CA VAL A 92 0.06 -11.95 -4.68
C VAL A 92 1.33 -12.69 -5.10
N PHE A 93 2.26 -11.97 -5.70
CA PHE A 93 3.56 -12.47 -6.14
C PHE A 93 4.66 -11.69 -5.44
N LYS A 94 5.56 -12.41 -4.80
CA LYS A 94 6.73 -11.85 -4.14
C LYS A 94 7.96 -12.11 -5.01
N ASN A 95 8.71 -11.06 -5.37
CA ASN A 95 9.97 -11.25 -6.06
C ASN A 95 11.00 -11.84 -5.09
N ILE A 96 11.60 -12.98 -5.47
CA ILE A 96 12.60 -13.69 -4.68
C ILE A 96 14.00 -13.41 -5.23
N ASP A 97 14.15 -13.43 -6.56
CA ASP A 97 15.43 -13.28 -7.23
C ASP A 97 15.24 -12.83 -8.67
N GLY A 98 16.19 -12.05 -9.20
CA GLY A 98 16.14 -11.51 -10.56
C GLY A 98 15.23 -10.28 -10.73
N GLU A 99 15.16 -9.78 -11.97
CA GLU A 99 14.45 -8.56 -12.33
C GLU A 99 13.08 -8.89 -12.89
N ALA A 100 12.05 -8.74 -12.05
CA ALA A 100 10.68 -9.07 -12.40
C ALA A 100 10.03 -8.08 -13.38
N GLY A 101 10.76 -7.04 -13.79
CA GLY A 101 10.24 -6.02 -14.70
C GLY A 101 9.11 -5.19 -14.09
N TRP A 102 9.05 -5.07 -12.75
CA TRP A 102 8.08 -4.24 -12.02
C TRP A 102 8.33 -2.72 -12.18
N ASN A 103 8.99 -2.34 -13.28
CA ASN A 103 9.66 -1.08 -13.52
C ASN A 103 8.70 0.01 -14.02
N THR A 104 7.40 -0.25 -13.94
CA THR A 104 6.37 0.69 -14.36
C THR A 104 5.37 0.83 -13.24
N ASN A 105 4.97 2.07 -13.02
CA ASN A 105 3.72 2.54 -12.47
C ASN A 105 2.54 1.55 -12.70
N CYS A 106 2.48 0.43 -11.96
CA CYS A 106 1.50 -0.62 -12.23
C CYS A 106 0.86 -1.30 -10.99
N HIS A 107 -0.47 -1.11 -10.94
CA HIS A 107 -1.61 -1.99 -10.61
C HIS A 107 -1.71 -2.85 -9.38
N GLY A 108 -0.63 -3.16 -8.69
CA GLY A 108 -0.77 -4.10 -7.60
C GLY A 108 0.00 -3.78 -6.35
N THR A 109 1.12 -3.13 -6.52
CA THR A 109 2.04 -2.84 -5.44
C THR A 109 1.54 -1.69 -4.56
N THR A 110 0.68 -0.81 -5.08
CA THR A 110 0.13 0.33 -4.32
C THR A 110 -0.65 -0.09 -3.08
N PHE A 111 -1.36 -1.22 -3.13
CA PHE A 111 -2.17 -1.69 -2.02
C PHE A 111 -1.38 -2.56 -1.03
N THR A 112 -0.14 -2.91 -1.37
CA THR A 112 0.76 -3.80 -0.60
C THR A 112 2.06 -3.10 -0.21
N ASP A 113 2.07 -1.77 -0.21
CA ASP A 113 3.22 -0.92 0.09
C ASP A 113 4.49 -1.22 -0.71
N GLY A 114 4.34 -1.61 -1.98
CA GLY A 114 5.47 -1.99 -2.82
C GLY A 114 5.99 -3.42 -2.58
N GLN A 115 5.50 -4.12 -1.56
CA GLN A 115 6.09 -5.40 -1.13
C GLN A 115 5.66 -6.59 -2.00
N TYR A 116 4.45 -6.55 -2.55
CA TYR A 116 3.88 -7.67 -3.29
C TYR A 116 3.16 -7.21 -4.55
N TRP A 117 3.37 -7.92 -5.64
CA TRP A 117 2.61 -7.68 -6.86
C TRP A 117 1.25 -8.38 -6.80
N LEU A 118 0.18 -7.70 -7.21
CA LEU A 118 -1.13 -8.30 -7.42
C LEU A 118 -1.63 -7.98 -8.82
N ASN A 119 -2.39 -8.91 -9.38
CA ASN A 119 -2.94 -8.79 -10.72
C ASN A 119 -4.12 -7.83 -10.71
N ASN A 120 -4.31 -7.15 -11.84
CA ASN A 120 -5.38 -6.17 -12.05
C ASN A 120 -6.78 -6.71 -11.70
N ALA A 121 -7.04 -7.98 -12.00
CA ALA A 121 -8.32 -8.65 -11.73
C ALA A 121 -8.61 -8.82 -10.22
N GLN A 122 -7.61 -8.67 -9.36
CA GLN A 122 -7.73 -8.81 -7.91
C GLN A 122 -7.94 -7.46 -7.20
N VAL A 123 -7.62 -6.35 -7.87
CA VAL A 123 -7.85 -4.99 -7.33
C VAL A 123 -9.31 -4.77 -6.92
N PRO A 124 -10.34 -5.18 -7.70
CA PRO A 124 -11.74 -5.03 -7.26
C PRO A 124 -12.06 -5.70 -5.93
N THR A 125 -11.45 -6.85 -5.62
CA THR A 125 -11.59 -7.53 -4.32
C THR A 125 -11.06 -6.67 -3.19
N LEU A 126 -9.92 -6.00 -3.42
CA LEU A 126 -9.42 -4.99 -2.48
C LEU A 126 -10.25 -3.72 -2.51
N LEU A 127 -11.05 -3.44 -3.53
CA LEU A 127 -11.91 -2.25 -3.53
C LEU A 127 -13.16 -2.40 -2.65
N ASP A 128 -13.59 -3.62 -2.35
CA ASP A 128 -14.75 -3.88 -1.49
C ASP A 128 -14.53 -3.36 -0.05
N GLY A 129 -15.20 -2.27 0.32
CA GLY A 129 -14.98 -1.51 1.56
C GLY A 129 -14.27 -0.15 1.41
N TYR A 130 -13.85 0.24 0.20
CA TYR A 130 -13.47 1.62 -0.08
C TYR A 130 -14.72 2.34 -0.55
N LYS A 131 -14.86 3.61 -0.17
CA LYS A 131 -15.88 4.49 -0.72
C LYS A 131 -15.32 5.26 -1.89
N LYS A 132 -16.13 5.38 -2.94
CA LYS A 132 -15.83 6.28 -4.05
C LYS A 132 -15.94 7.72 -3.58
N ILE A 133 -14.88 8.48 -3.79
CA ILE A 133 -14.76 9.88 -3.43
C ILE A 133 -14.72 10.70 -4.71
N LYS A 134 -15.34 11.88 -4.68
CA LYS A 134 -15.16 12.85 -5.77
C LYS A 134 -13.82 13.56 -5.58
N ILE A 135 -13.13 13.88 -6.67
CA ILE A 135 -11.80 14.51 -6.62
C ILE A 135 -11.78 15.81 -5.78
N GLU A 136 -12.88 16.58 -5.73
CA GLU A 136 -12.96 17.80 -4.92
C GLU A 136 -12.91 17.55 -3.41
N LYS A 137 -13.15 16.31 -2.99
CA LYS A 137 -13.09 15.85 -1.59
C LYS A 137 -11.89 14.93 -1.33
N ALA A 138 -11.00 14.76 -2.31
CA ALA A 138 -9.82 13.94 -2.16
C ALA A 138 -8.92 14.51 -1.04
N LYS A 139 -8.13 13.64 -0.43
CA LYS A 139 -7.15 13.98 0.60
C LYS A 139 -5.87 13.18 0.37
N VAL A 140 -4.78 13.63 0.97
CA VAL A 140 -3.54 12.87 1.04
C VAL A 140 -3.82 11.50 1.68
N GLY A 141 -3.31 10.44 1.05
CA GLY A 141 -3.55 9.04 1.45
C GLY A 141 -4.53 8.29 0.54
N ASP A 142 -5.57 8.99 0.05
CA ASP A 142 -6.56 8.41 -0.86
C ASP A 142 -5.89 7.75 -2.06
N LYS A 143 -6.48 6.66 -2.55
CA LYS A 143 -5.97 6.00 -3.75
C LYS A 143 -6.74 6.49 -4.97
N ILE A 144 -6.05 6.74 -6.07
CA ILE A 144 -6.67 6.88 -7.38
C ILE A 144 -6.49 5.56 -8.14
N VAL A 145 -7.57 5.05 -8.70
CA VAL A 145 -7.56 3.85 -9.54
C VAL A 145 -7.95 4.28 -10.94
N TYR A 146 -7.06 4.07 -11.91
CA TYR A 146 -7.39 4.28 -13.32
C TYR A 146 -7.95 2.99 -13.89
N HIS A 147 -8.96 3.11 -14.74
CA HIS A 147 -9.65 1.99 -15.35
C HIS A 147 -9.45 2.01 -16.86
N GLY A 148 -9.19 0.82 -17.39
CA GLY A 148 -9.19 0.53 -18.81
C GLY A 148 -10.58 0.31 -19.37
N GLU A 149 -10.62 -0.29 -20.54
CA GLU A 149 -11.88 -0.68 -21.20
C GLU A 149 -12.65 -1.77 -20.43
N SER A 150 -11.96 -2.60 -19.63
CA SER A 150 -12.58 -3.71 -18.91
C SER A 150 -12.09 -3.98 -17.48
N ASN A 151 -10.96 -3.40 -17.04
CA ASN A 151 -10.35 -3.71 -15.73
C ASN A 151 -9.62 -2.51 -15.11
N SER A 152 -9.27 -2.59 -13.82
CA SER A 152 -8.35 -1.65 -13.19
C SER A 152 -6.99 -1.71 -13.90
N GLU A 153 -6.52 -0.55 -14.35
CA GLU A 153 -5.39 -0.37 -15.26
C GLU A 153 -4.39 0.67 -14.79
N HIS A 154 -4.75 1.50 -13.79
CA HIS A 154 -3.97 2.43 -12.93
C HIS A 154 -4.12 2.19 -11.40
N SER A 155 -3.13 2.26 -10.51
CA SER A 155 -3.36 2.65 -9.10
C SER A 155 -2.21 3.44 -8.51
N MET A 156 -2.53 4.54 -7.80
CA MET A 156 -1.55 5.43 -7.17
C MET A 156 -2.10 6.02 -5.87
N THR A 157 -1.22 6.48 -4.98
CA THR A 157 -1.57 7.18 -3.73
C THR A 157 -1.51 8.69 -3.93
N ILE A 158 -2.54 9.42 -3.52
CA ILE A 158 -2.55 10.88 -3.53
C ILE A 158 -1.59 11.42 -2.48
N THR A 159 -0.63 12.24 -2.90
CA THR A 159 0.37 12.88 -2.03
C THR A 159 0.08 14.36 -1.81
N LYS A 160 -0.69 14.98 -2.70
CA LYS A 160 -1.14 16.37 -2.60
C LYS A 160 -2.39 16.59 -3.45
N THR A 161 -3.28 17.47 -3.03
CA THR A 161 -4.50 17.79 -3.79
C THR A 161 -5.02 19.20 -3.48
N ASP A 162 -5.52 19.87 -4.52
CA ASP A 162 -6.30 21.12 -4.43
C ASP A 162 -7.80 20.90 -4.70
N GLY A 163 -8.24 19.64 -4.80
CA GLY A 163 -9.59 19.28 -5.18
C GLY A 163 -9.84 19.19 -6.69
N THR A 164 -8.81 19.32 -7.53
CA THR A 164 -8.93 19.17 -8.99
C THR A 164 -7.97 18.11 -9.51
N MET A 165 -8.24 17.53 -10.67
CA MET A 165 -7.32 16.58 -11.31
C MET A 165 -5.96 17.24 -11.61
N LYS A 166 -5.95 18.50 -12.06
CA LYS A 166 -4.72 19.19 -12.46
C LYS A 166 -3.83 19.56 -11.27
N GLY A 167 -4.42 19.86 -10.12
CA GLY A 167 -3.68 20.19 -8.89
C GLY A 167 -3.56 19.03 -7.90
N THR A 168 -3.94 17.81 -8.30
CA THR A 168 -3.69 16.59 -7.54
C THR A 168 -2.43 15.92 -8.03
N GLU A 169 -1.51 15.65 -7.10
CA GLU A 169 -0.28 14.90 -7.31
C GLU A 169 -0.41 13.51 -6.70
N VAL A 170 0.16 12.53 -7.38
CA VAL A 170 0.06 11.11 -7.04
C VAL A 170 1.41 10.42 -7.10
N TYR A 171 1.50 9.35 -6.32
CA TYR A 171 2.69 8.55 -6.12
C TYR A 171 2.40 7.07 -6.37
N GLY A 172 3.18 6.45 -7.24
CA GLY A 172 3.18 5.02 -7.48
C GLY A 172 4.29 4.34 -6.66
N GLN A 173 3.97 3.26 -5.96
CA GLN A 173 4.97 2.33 -5.43
C GLN A 173 5.04 1.15 -6.38
N GLY A 174 6.17 0.94 -7.05
CA GLY A 174 6.44 -0.22 -7.90
C GLY A 174 7.91 -0.23 -8.32
N GLY A 175 8.54 -1.42 -8.33
CA GLY A 175 9.92 -1.62 -8.79
C GLY A 175 10.90 -2.19 -7.76
N LEU A 176 12.04 -2.71 -8.25
CA LEU A 176 13.22 -3.12 -7.45
C LEU A 176 14.02 -1.93 -6.91
N GLU A 177 13.81 -0.76 -7.53
CA GLU A 177 14.12 0.53 -6.93
C GLU A 177 12.80 1.25 -6.74
N VAL A 178 12.54 1.75 -5.53
CA VAL A 178 11.45 2.69 -5.30
C VAL A 178 11.85 4.00 -5.97
N GLU A 179 11.82 4.06 -7.30
CA GLU A 179 11.99 5.32 -8.01
C GLU A 179 10.80 6.21 -7.66
N ASN A 180 11.08 7.25 -6.88
CA ASN A 180 10.09 8.16 -6.37
C ASN A 180 9.64 9.07 -7.53
N HIS A 181 8.55 8.71 -8.20
CA HIS A 181 7.94 9.59 -9.20
C HIS A 181 6.68 10.26 -8.64
N ILE A 182 6.65 11.58 -8.69
CA ILE A 182 5.50 12.41 -8.34
C ILE A 182 4.95 12.96 -9.65
N ASP A 183 3.78 12.47 -10.05
CA ASP A 183 3.08 12.94 -11.24
C ASP A 183 1.82 13.71 -10.87
N LYS A 184 1.41 14.64 -11.72
CA LYS A 184 0.03 15.15 -11.67
C LYS A 184 -0.92 14.07 -12.17
N THR A 185 -2.10 13.96 -11.58
CA THR A 185 -3.03 12.87 -11.94
C THR A 185 -3.45 12.87 -13.42
N ASN A 186 -3.43 14.02 -14.07
CA ASN A 186 -3.75 14.18 -15.50
C ASN A 186 -2.59 13.85 -16.44
N GLU A 187 -1.39 13.66 -15.91
CA GLU A 187 -0.15 13.39 -16.63
C GLU A 187 0.41 11.99 -16.27
N ALA A 188 -0.04 11.41 -15.15
CA ALA A 188 0.40 10.11 -14.65
C ALA A 188 -0.04 8.91 -15.51
N TRP A 189 -1.24 8.96 -16.13
CA TRP A 189 -1.73 7.91 -17.03
C TRP A 189 -2.65 8.44 -18.13
N SER A 190 -2.78 7.68 -19.22
CA SER A 190 -3.23 8.13 -20.55
C SER A 190 -4.64 8.76 -20.63
N LYS A 191 -5.56 8.49 -19.69
CA LYS A 191 -6.93 9.06 -19.69
C LYS A 191 -7.50 9.25 -18.27
N PRO A 192 -7.48 10.48 -17.72
CA PRO A 192 -7.95 10.76 -16.36
C PRO A 192 -9.48 10.57 -16.19
N GLN A 193 -10.22 10.61 -17.29
CA GLN A 193 -11.69 10.51 -17.34
C GLN A 193 -12.22 9.15 -16.88
N ASN A 194 -11.37 8.11 -16.89
CA ASN A 194 -11.70 6.77 -16.42
C ASN A 194 -11.04 6.45 -15.08
N SER A 195 -10.86 7.44 -14.21
CA SER A 195 -10.29 7.24 -12.88
C SER A 195 -11.33 7.37 -11.77
N THR A 196 -11.14 6.61 -10.69
CA THR A 196 -11.94 6.67 -9.48
C THR A 196 -11.03 6.96 -8.29
N VAL A 197 -11.33 8.02 -7.54
CA VAL A 197 -10.72 8.23 -6.22
C VAL A 197 -11.46 7.37 -5.21
N VAL A 198 -10.72 6.62 -4.41
CA VAL A 198 -11.24 5.72 -3.40
C VAL A 198 -10.60 6.03 -2.05
N ARG A 199 -11.43 6.08 -1.00
CA ARG A 199 -11.00 6.28 0.39
C ARG A 199 -11.53 5.18 1.27
N LYS A 200 -10.69 4.72 2.19
CA LYS A 200 -11.12 3.85 3.27
C LYS A 200 -11.47 4.71 4.47
N GLU A 201 -12.67 4.56 5.02
CA GLU A 201 -13.08 5.37 6.17
C GLU A 201 -12.72 4.74 7.52
N ASN A 202 -12.39 3.46 7.52
CA ASN A 202 -12.07 2.69 8.72
C ASN A 202 -10.59 2.29 8.70
N PRO A 203 -9.91 2.31 9.86
CA PRO A 203 -8.53 1.84 9.97
C PRO A 203 -8.43 0.34 9.70
N ASP A 204 -7.24 -0.11 9.31
CA ASP A 204 -6.98 -1.52 8.97
C ASP A 204 -7.13 -2.44 10.17
N LYS A 205 -7.56 -3.67 9.90
CA LYS A 205 -7.60 -4.69 10.93
C LYS A 205 -6.18 -5.11 11.31
N VAL A 206 -5.83 -4.91 12.58
CA VAL A 206 -4.63 -5.50 13.18
C VAL A 206 -4.97 -6.89 13.71
N ALA A 207 -4.40 -7.93 13.10
CA ALA A 207 -4.64 -9.31 13.51
C ALA A 207 -3.71 -9.74 14.64
N THR A 208 -4.30 -10.47 15.59
CA THR A 208 -3.57 -11.19 16.64
C THR A 208 -2.85 -12.40 16.09
N ASP A 209 -1.84 -12.93 16.79
CA ASP A 209 -1.13 -14.17 16.41
C ASP A 209 -2.09 -15.36 16.21
N LYS A 210 -3.17 -15.43 16.99
CA LYS A 210 -4.19 -16.47 16.87
C LYS A 210 -4.97 -16.34 15.56
N GLU A 211 -5.35 -15.13 15.19
CA GLU A 211 -6.04 -14.86 13.92
C GLU A 211 -5.12 -15.10 12.72
N ILE A 212 -3.86 -14.66 12.80
CA ILE A 212 -2.85 -14.91 11.76
C ILE A 212 -2.70 -16.42 11.52
N LYS A 213 -2.62 -17.23 12.58
CA LYS A 213 -2.57 -18.70 12.43
C LYS A 213 -3.82 -19.25 11.74
N LYS A 214 -5.00 -18.70 12.01
CA LYS A 214 -6.26 -19.11 11.36
C LYS A 214 -6.25 -18.74 9.87
N LEU A 215 -5.87 -17.50 9.54
CA LEU A 215 -5.76 -17.02 8.16
C LEU A 215 -4.74 -17.83 7.36
N LYS A 216 -3.55 -18.09 7.91
CA LYS A 216 -2.54 -18.91 7.22
C LYS A 216 -3.01 -20.34 6.94
N ARG A 217 -3.80 -20.92 7.85
CA ARG A 217 -4.38 -22.26 7.67
C ARG A 217 -5.45 -22.33 6.59
N SER A 218 -6.18 -21.25 6.33
CA SER A 218 -7.24 -21.28 5.29
C SER A 218 -6.67 -21.50 3.89
N ILE A 219 -5.39 -21.22 3.68
CA ILE A 219 -4.71 -21.32 2.38
C ILE A 219 -4.11 -22.72 2.13
N HIS A 220 -3.95 -23.52 3.19
CA HIS A 220 -3.38 -24.86 3.10
C HIS A 220 -4.46 -25.97 3.02
N ASN A 221 -5.74 -25.60 3.14
CA ASN A 221 -6.87 -26.53 3.23
C ASN A 221 -7.80 -26.46 2.00
N GLU A 222 -7.40 -25.76 0.94
CA GLU A 222 -8.03 -25.80 -0.40
C GLU A 222 -7.23 -26.72 -1.32
#